data_AF-A0A8C9Z9S9-F1
#
_entry.id   AF-A0A8C9Z9S9-F1
#
_cell.length_a   1.000
_cell.length_b   1.000
_cell.length_c   1.000
_cell.angle_alpha   90.00
_cell.angle_beta   90.00
_cell.angle_gamma   90.00
#
_symmetry.space_group_name_H-M   'P 1'
#
loop_
_entity.id
_entity.type
_entity.pdbx_description
1 polymer ?
#
loop_
_entity_poly.entity_id
_entity_poly.type
_entity_poly.pdbx_seq_one_letter_code
_entity_poly.pdbx_strand_id
1 'polypeptide(L)'
;MSLKAILTIFSYGMSGNHCSCNCSTAQLLFLFCPTSPTYAQESEPSTLKMPLARDLLHPTIEHERRQHKKKRLVQSPNSYFMDVKCPGCYKITTVFSHAQTVVLCVGCSTVLCQSKGGKARLTEGCSFRRKQH
;
A
#
# COMPACT_ATOMS: atom_id res chain seq x y z
N MET A 1 -3.95 -59.32 -9.68
CA MET A 1 -4.97 -58.78 -8.77
C MET A 1 -4.28 -57.92 -7.72
N SER A 2 -4.34 -56.60 -7.85
CA SER A 2 -4.72 -55.74 -6.73
C SER A 2 -5.02 -54.36 -7.30
N LEU A 3 -6.16 -53.85 -6.88
CA LEU A 3 -6.90 -52.73 -7.44
C LEU A 3 -6.85 -51.59 -6.42
N LYS A 4 -6.75 -50.35 -6.93
CA LYS A 4 -7.15 -49.08 -6.30
C LYS A 4 -6.30 -48.63 -5.09
N ALA A 5 -6.19 -47.36 -4.75
CA ALA A 5 -6.42 -46.03 -5.34
C ALA A 5 -6.20 -45.09 -4.14
N ILE A 6 -5.77 -43.85 -4.39
CA ILE A 6 -6.30 -42.61 -3.77
C ILE A 6 -5.20 -41.54 -3.77
N LEU A 7 -5.57 -40.45 -4.44
CA LEU A 7 -4.96 -39.14 -4.48
C LEU A 7 -4.54 -38.59 -3.10
N THR A 8 -3.35 -38.02 -3.04
CA THR A 8 -3.04 -36.86 -2.17
C THR A 8 -1.96 -36.06 -2.90
N ILE A 9 -2.36 -35.12 -3.76
CA ILE A 9 -2.36 -33.67 -3.52
C ILE A 9 -0.95 -33.06 -3.49
N PHE A 10 -0.67 -32.28 -4.54
CA PHE A 10 0.07 -31.02 -4.56
C PHE A 10 0.96 -30.70 -3.34
N SER A 11 2.27 -30.60 -3.56
CA SER A 11 3.12 -29.67 -2.81
C SER A 11 3.96 -28.88 -3.79
N TYR A 12 3.33 -27.83 -4.31
CA TYR A 12 3.99 -26.70 -4.95
C TYR A 12 4.82 -25.99 -3.88
N GLY A 13 6.13 -25.90 -4.10
CA GLY A 13 7.05 -25.15 -3.26
C GLY A 13 6.82 -23.64 -3.42
N MET A 14 6.44 -22.99 -2.31
CA MET A 14 6.44 -21.54 -2.13
C MET A 14 7.06 -21.24 -0.77
N SER A 15 8.34 -20.87 -0.76
CA SER A 15 9.05 -20.20 0.33
C SER A 15 9.29 -18.75 -0.12
N GLY A 16 9.25 -17.71 0.72
CA GLY A 16 8.98 -17.57 2.13
C GLY A 16 9.34 -16.13 2.51
N ASN A 17 8.34 -15.33 2.90
CA ASN A 17 8.56 -14.06 3.59
C ASN A 17 7.95 -14.21 5.00
N HIS A 18 8.71 -14.83 5.89
CA HIS A 18 8.40 -14.83 7.31
C HIS A 18 9.73 -14.76 8.07
N CYS A 19 9.90 -13.66 8.82
CA CYS A 19 11.04 -13.46 9.70
C CYS A 19 10.73 -14.20 11.01
N SER A 20 11.35 -15.36 11.20
CA SER A 20 11.24 -16.15 12.42
C SER A 20 12.49 -15.91 13.27
N CYS A 21 12.41 -15.04 14.27
CA CYS A 21 13.42 -14.98 15.33
C CYS A 21 13.08 -16.05 16.38
N ASN A 22 13.82 -17.15 16.38
CA ASN A 22 13.85 -18.10 17.48
C ASN A 22 15.17 -17.91 18.25
N CYS A 23 15.12 -17.26 19.41
CA CYS A 23 16.17 -17.38 20.41
C CYS A 23 15.53 -18.01 21.65
N SER A 24 15.54 -19.35 21.69
CA SER A 24 15.31 -20.11 22.90
C SER A 24 16.50 -19.90 23.83
N THR A 25 16.25 -19.48 25.08
CA THR A 25 16.77 -20.15 26.29
C THR A 25 16.29 -19.44 27.55
N ALA A 26 15.97 -20.27 28.54
CA ALA A 26 15.71 -19.96 29.95
C ALA A 26 14.33 -19.39 30.33
N GLN A 27 13.40 -20.33 30.54
CA GLN A 27 12.34 -20.23 31.54
C GLN A 27 12.90 -20.19 32.97
N LEU A 28 12.05 -19.72 33.89
CA LEU A 28 12.08 -19.79 35.36
C LEU A 28 12.81 -18.67 36.09
N LEU A 29 12.06 -17.60 36.40
CA LEU A 29 11.74 -17.25 37.80
C LEU A 29 10.29 -16.73 37.84
N PHE A 30 9.40 -17.56 38.37
CA PHE A 30 8.02 -17.27 38.72
C PHE A 30 7.97 -16.59 40.10
N LEU A 31 6.89 -15.85 40.35
CA LEU A 31 6.28 -15.49 41.65
C LEU A 31 6.91 -14.32 42.43
N PHE A 32 6.25 -13.16 42.38
CA PHE A 32 5.54 -12.52 43.52
C PHE A 32 4.98 -11.16 43.01
N CYS A 33 3.71 -11.10 42.60
CA CYS A 33 2.55 -10.70 43.43
C CYS A 33 2.20 -9.19 43.19
N PRO A 34 1.05 -8.68 43.65
CA PRO A 34 -0.16 -8.52 42.84
C PRO A 34 -0.72 -7.07 42.91
N THR A 35 -1.97 -6.89 42.49
CA THR A 35 -2.84 -5.69 42.58
C THR A 35 -2.85 -4.76 41.36
N SER A 36 -3.84 -5.05 40.51
CA SER A 36 -4.65 -4.11 39.70
C SER A 36 -5.01 -2.84 40.49
N PRO A 37 -5.21 -1.66 39.86
CA PRO A 37 -6.39 -1.47 39.02
C PRO A 37 -6.23 -0.53 37.81
N THR A 38 -7.13 -0.75 36.84
CA THR A 38 -7.76 0.29 36.02
C THR A 38 -6.86 1.20 35.16
N TYR A 39 -6.76 0.89 33.87
CA TYR A 39 -7.47 1.71 32.89
C TYR A 39 -7.84 0.88 31.67
N ALA A 40 -9.14 0.83 31.41
CA ALA A 40 -9.76 0.19 30.28
C ALA A 40 -9.23 0.78 28.96
N GLN A 41 -8.81 -0.06 28.01
CA GLN A 41 -8.97 0.27 26.61
C GLN A 41 -10.27 -0.36 26.12
N GLU A 42 -11.37 0.25 26.55
CA GLU A 42 -12.58 0.30 25.74
C GLU A 42 -12.28 1.29 24.61
N SER A 43 -12.09 0.79 23.40
CA SER A 43 -12.22 1.62 22.20
C SER A 43 -13.36 1.09 21.34
N GLU A 44 -14.56 1.11 21.91
CA GLU A 44 -15.79 1.21 21.13
C GLU A 44 -16.70 2.24 21.81
N PRO A 45 -16.65 3.52 21.40
CA PRO A 45 -17.86 4.29 21.34
C PRO A 45 -18.42 4.06 19.93
N SER A 46 -19.21 3.00 19.76
CA SER A 46 -20.25 2.97 18.74
C SER A 46 -21.33 3.98 19.13
N THR A 47 -20.94 5.26 19.21
CA THR A 47 -21.89 6.35 19.28
C THR A 47 -22.57 6.38 17.92
N LEU A 48 -23.86 6.07 17.89
CA LEU A 48 -24.74 6.53 16.82
C LEU A 48 -24.76 8.06 16.87
N LYS A 49 -23.68 8.68 16.35
CA LYS A 49 -23.55 10.13 16.20
C LYS A 49 -24.64 10.57 15.24
N MET A 50 -25.63 11.28 15.77
CA MET A 50 -26.54 12.06 14.96
C MET A 50 -25.73 12.86 13.91
N PRO A 51 -26.16 12.92 12.64
CA PRO A 51 -25.39 13.56 11.56
C PRO A 51 -25.31 15.09 11.67
N LEU A 52 -25.81 15.70 12.75
CA LEU A 52 -26.12 17.12 12.84
C LEU A 52 -24.94 18.04 13.19
N ALA A 53 -23.81 17.52 13.68
CA ALA A 53 -22.63 18.35 13.98
C ALA A 53 -21.37 17.77 13.32
N ARG A 54 -21.24 17.98 12.00
CA ARG A 54 -19.99 17.68 11.29
C ARG A 54 -19.01 18.82 11.54
N ASP A 55 -17.85 18.51 12.12
CA ASP A 55 -16.75 19.47 12.21
C ASP A 55 -16.26 19.83 10.79
N LEU A 56 -16.47 21.08 10.39
CA LEU A 56 -16.11 21.60 9.08
C LEU A 56 -14.69 22.13 9.02
N LEU A 57 -14.12 22.51 10.17
CA LEU A 57 -12.81 23.13 10.27
C LEU A 57 -11.70 22.07 10.33
N HIS A 58 -11.99 20.93 10.96
CA HIS A 58 -11.03 19.82 11.10
C HIS A 58 -11.63 18.50 10.59
N PRO A 59 -11.84 18.36 9.26
CA PRO A 59 -12.32 17.11 8.69
C PRO A 59 -11.29 15.99 8.92
N THR A 60 -11.76 14.75 9.08
CA THR A 60 -10.86 13.59 9.18
C THR A 60 -10.17 13.31 7.84
N ILE A 61 -8.97 12.73 7.89
CA ILE A 61 -8.16 12.41 6.70
C ILE A 61 -8.92 11.47 5.74
N GLU A 62 -9.70 10.53 6.28
CA GLU A 62 -10.53 9.61 5.51
C GLU A 62 -11.68 10.34 4.80
N HIS A 63 -12.22 11.39 5.42
CA HIS A 63 -13.24 12.21 4.78
C HIS A 63 -12.65 13.01 3.63
N GLU A 64 -11.53 13.69 3.84
CA GLU A 64 -10.89 14.53 2.82
C GLU A 64 -10.41 13.72 1.57
N ARG A 65 -9.92 12.49 1.78
CA ARG A 65 -9.52 11.59 0.68
C ARG A 65 -10.69 11.16 -0.21
N ARG A 66 -11.89 11.00 0.36
CA ARG A 66 -13.11 10.64 -0.36
C ARG A 66 -13.71 11.81 -1.14
N GLN A 67 -13.42 13.04 -0.73
CA GLN A 67 -13.90 14.23 -1.41
C GLN A 67 -13.22 14.44 -2.78
N HIS A 68 -13.98 15.01 -3.71
CA HIS A 68 -13.44 15.46 -4.98
C HIS A 68 -12.39 16.57 -4.75
N LYS A 69 -11.34 16.60 -5.57
CA LYS A 69 -10.19 17.51 -5.44
C LYS A 69 -10.54 19.00 -5.26
N LYS A 70 -11.65 19.49 -5.86
CA LYS A 70 -12.12 20.88 -5.72
C LYS A 70 -12.99 21.14 -4.48
N LYS A 71 -13.55 20.10 -3.87
CA LYS A 71 -14.47 20.18 -2.72
C LYS A 71 -13.78 20.02 -1.36
N ARG A 72 -12.49 19.66 -1.36
CA ARG A 72 -11.66 19.62 -0.16
C ARG A 72 -11.56 21.00 0.48
N LEU A 73 -11.26 21.04 1.78
CA LEU A 73 -11.08 22.28 2.53
C LEU A 73 -10.00 23.14 1.87
N VAL A 74 -8.87 22.53 1.51
CA VAL A 74 -7.85 23.13 0.66
C VAL A 74 -7.72 22.32 -0.62
N GLN A 75 -7.78 23.01 -1.75
CA GLN A 75 -7.70 22.36 -3.05
C GLN A 75 -6.28 21.86 -3.31
N SER A 76 -6.16 20.57 -3.61
CA SER A 76 -4.89 19.93 -3.94
C SER A 76 -5.06 18.96 -5.12
N PRO A 77 -4.10 18.91 -6.05
CA PRO A 77 -4.15 17.95 -7.15
C PRO A 77 -3.95 16.52 -6.65
N ASN A 78 -4.59 15.55 -7.32
CA ASN A 78 -4.38 14.11 -7.07
C ASN A 78 -3.22 13.53 -7.90
N SER A 79 -2.68 14.32 -8.83
CA SER A 79 -1.56 13.95 -9.69
C SER A 79 -0.22 14.11 -8.98
N TYR A 80 0.80 13.41 -9.46
CA TYR A 80 2.14 13.43 -8.88
C TYR A 80 3.18 13.13 -9.96
N PHE A 81 4.42 13.53 -9.70
CA PHE A 81 5.57 13.13 -10.50
C PHE A 81 6.14 11.82 -9.95
N MET A 82 6.57 10.95 -10.86
CA MET A 82 7.20 9.68 -10.52
C MET A 82 8.50 9.51 -11.29
N ASP A 83 9.47 8.87 -10.65
CA ASP A 83 10.70 8.41 -11.25
C ASP A 83 10.49 7.00 -11.78
N VAL A 84 10.47 6.84 -13.10
CA VAL A 84 10.34 5.55 -13.77
C VAL A 84 11.72 5.07 -14.19
N LYS A 85 12.09 3.85 -13.80
CA LYS A 85 13.30 3.16 -14.23
C LYS A 85 13.00 2.33 -15.47
N CYS A 86 13.78 2.57 -16.52
CA CYS A 86 13.73 1.75 -17.73
C CYS A 86 14.33 0.36 -17.48
N PRO A 87 13.70 -0.75 -17.93
CA PRO A 87 14.24 -2.09 -17.75
C PRO A 87 15.53 -2.36 -18.56
N GLY A 88 15.76 -1.64 -19.66
CA GLY A 88 16.94 -1.84 -20.52
C GLY A 88 18.15 -0.99 -20.12
N CYS A 89 17.99 0.33 -20.05
CA CYS A 89 19.12 1.25 -19.82
C CYS A 89 19.33 1.64 -18.35
N TYR A 90 18.45 1.22 -17.43
CA TYR A 90 18.44 1.59 -16.00
C TYR A 90 18.43 3.10 -15.69
N LYS A 91 18.31 3.95 -16.72
CA LYS A 91 18.16 5.40 -16.57
C LYS A 91 16.80 5.72 -15.95
N ILE A 92 16.83 6.66 -15.02
CA ILE A 92 15.64 7.17 -14.34
C ILE A 92 15.12 8.37 -15.12
N THR A 93 13.86 8.31 -15.52
CA THR A 93 13.16 9.42 -16.18
C THR A 93 11.98 9.86 -15.34
N THR A 94 11.82 11.17 -15.17
CA THR A 94 10.66 11.74 -14.49
C THR A 94 9.45 11.75 -15.41
N VAL A 95 8.38 11.08 -14.98
CA VAL A 95 7.12 10.98 -15.71
C VAL A 95 5.99 11.54 -14.85
N PHE A 96 5.07 12.25 -15.49
CA PHE A 96 3.85 12.72 -14.84
C PHE A 96 2.80 11.61 -14.78
N SER A 97 2.09 11.46 -13.66
CA SER A 97 1.17 10.33 -13.48
C SER A 97 -0.02 10.28 -14.44
N HIS A 98 -0.41 11.41 -15.03
CA HIS A 98 -1.48 11.51 -16.02
C HIS A 98 -0.94 12.06 -17.36
N ALA A 99 0.24 11.60 -17.79
CA ALA A 99 0.83 12.00 -19.06
C ALA A 99 -0.13 11.72 -20.23
N GLN A 100 -0.35 12.75 -21.06
CA GLN A 100 -1.19 12.67 -22.26
C GLN A 100 -0.44 12.13 -23.48
N THR A 101 0.88 12.29 -23.50
CA THR A 101 1.76 11.83 -24.57
C THR A 101 2.45 10.53 -24.17
N VAL A 102 2.84 9.75 -25.19
CA VAL A 102 3.68 8.57 -24.98
C VAL A 102 5.08 9.06 -24.58
N VAL A 103 5.56 8.64 -23.41
CA VAL A 103 6.88 9.05 -22.91
C VAL A 103 7.92 8.00 -23.27
N LEU A 104 8.99 8.44 -23.93
CA LEU A 104 10.10 7.61 -24.37
C LEU A 104 11.30 7.76 -23.42
N CYS A 105 12.06 6.69 -23.25
CA CYS A 105 13.35 6.74 -22.57
C CYS A 105 14.39 7.46 -23.43
N VAL A 106 15.16 8.38 -22.84
CA VAL A 106 16.22 9.13 -23.54
C VAL A 106 17.38 8.23 -24.02
N GLY A 107 17.57 7.05 -23.41
CA GLY A 107 18.68 6.14 -23.73
C GLY A 107 18.36 5.08 -24.78
N CYS A 108 17.27 4.33 -24.59
CA CYS A 108 16.94 3.16 -25.43
C CYS A 108 15.71 3.39 -26.32
N SER A 109 15.16 4.61 -26.36
CA SER A 109 13.94 4.97 -27.11
C SER A 109 12.72 4.08 -26.83
N THR A 110 12.77 3.29 -25.76
CA THR A 110 11.68 2.41 -25.35
C THR A 110 10.53 3.22 -24.79
N VAL A 111 9.31 2.80 -25.09
CA VAL A 111 8.09 3.36 -24.52
C VAL A 111 8.02 3.03 -23.04
N LEU A 112 7.96 4.06 -22.19
CA LEU A 112 7.86 3.91 -20.73
C LEU A 112 6.41 3.94 -20.25
N CYS A 113 5.59 4.80 -20.86
CA CYS A 113 4.16 4.84 -20.57
C CYS A 113 3.32 5.19 -21.80
N GLN A 114 2.12 4.64 -21.83
CA GLN A 114 1.06 4.96 -22.78
C GLN A 114 0.01 5.87 -22.11
N SER A 115 -0.51 6.81 -22.86
CA SER A 115 -1.57 7.69 -22.39
C SER A 115 -2.90 6.94 -22.24
N LYS A 116 -3.67 7.35 -21.24
CA LYS A 116 -5.02 6.86 -20.95
C LYS A 116 -5.87 8.04 -20.50
N GLY A 117 -7.20 7.84 -20.39
CA GLY A 117 -8.10 8.86 -19.83
C GLY A 117 -7.88 9.16 -18.34
N GLY A 118 -7.06 8.37 -17.64
CA GLY A 118 -6.73 8.54 -16.23
C GLY A 118 -5.22 8.50 -15.98
N LYS A 119 -4.79 7.66 -15.04
CA LYS A 119 -3.35 7.43 -14.83
C LYS A 119 -2.75 6.74 -16.06
N ALA A 120 -1.56 7.19 -16.47
CA ALA A 120 -0.83 6.61 -17.58
C ALA A 120 -0.51 5.12 -17.30
N ARG A 121 -0.57 4.30 -18.34
CA ARG A 121 -0.21 2.88 -18.25
C ARG A 121 1.30 2.75 -18.42
N LEU A 122 1.99 2.25 -17.39
CA LEU A 122 3.41 1.92 -17.50
C LEU A 122 3.60 0.63 -18.31
N THR A 123 4.69 0.56 -19.05
CA THR A 123 5.11 -0.66 -19.74
C THR A 123 5.52 -1.72 -18.73
N GLU A 124 5.27 -2.99 -19.06
CA GLU A 124 5.65 -4.12 -18.24
C GLU A 124 7.17 -4.12 -17.97
N GLY A 125 7.57 -4.44 -16.74
CA GLY A 125 8.97 -4.41 -16.32
C GLY A 125 9.53 -3.02 -15.92
N CYS A 126 8.77 -1.94 -16.06
CA CYS A 126 9.17 -0.63 -15.53
C CYS A 126 8.88 -0.52 -14.03
N SER A 127 9.88 -0.18 -13.22
CA SER A 127 9.69 0.14 -11.80
C SER A 127 9.51 1.64 -11.61
N PHE A 128 8.70 2.07 -10.64
CA PHE A 128 8.47 3.48 -10.37
C PHE A 128 8.57 3.82 -8.87
N ARG A 129 9.05 5.04 -8.58
CA ARG A 129 9.03 5.65 -7.25
C ARG A 129 8.31 6.99 -7.34
N ARG A 130 7.44 7.30 -6.37
CA ARG A 130 6.80 8.62 -6.29
C ARG A 130 7.82 9.64 -5.78
N LYS A 131 7.94 10.78 -6.45
CA LYS A 131 8.71 11.91 -5.93
C LYS A 131 7.88 12.63 -4.88
N GLN A 132 8.49 12.84 -3.72
CA GLN A 132 8.00 13.79 -2.73
C GLN A 132 8.60 15.15 -3.11
N HIS A 133 7.72 16.13 -3.31
CA HIS A 133 8.10 17.54 -3.30
C HIS A 133 8.03 18.02 -1.86
#